data_AF-A0A350QMH7-F1
#
_entry.id   AF-A0A350QMH7-F1
#
_cell.length_a   1.000
_cell.length_b   1.000
_cell.length_c   1.000
_cell.angle_alpha   90.00
_cell.angle_beta   90.00
_cell.angle_gamma   90.00
#
_symmetry.space_group_name_H-M   'P 1'
#
loop_
_entity.id
_entity.type
_entity.pdbx_description
1 polymer ?
#
loop_
_entity_poly.entity_id
_entity_poly.type
_entity_poly.pdbx_seq_one_letter_code
_entity_poly.pdbx_strand_id
1 'polypeptide(L)'
;MIDELERSFARIEPDIEAFLPEETRFDRLRARLETLFERHPKAEDRPPLFCTLLGVKDIFNVEGFTTRAGSSLPPETFEGAPSPVVERLQEAGAILVGKTVTAEFAFIAPGP
;
A
#
# COMPACT_ATOMS: atom_id res chain seq x y z
N MET A 1 -13.03 11.43 1.29
CA MET A 1 -11.89 10.82 0.57
C MET A 1 -11.91 9.31 0.73
N ILE A 2 -11.65 8.77 1.94
CA ILE A 2 -11.58 7.31 2.13
C ILE A 2 -12.90 6.59 1.79
N ASP A 3 -14.06 7.15 2.14
CA ASP A 3 -15.35 6.50 1.80
C ASP A 3 -15.64 6.48 0.29
N GLU A 4 -15.06 7.41 -0.48
CA GLU A 4 -15.17 7.39 -1.94
C GLU A 4 -14.17 6.41 -2.56
N LEU A 5 -12.96 6.33 -1.99
CA LEU A 5 -11.98 5.32 -2.34
C LEU A 5 -12.53 3.91 -2.07
N GLU A 6 -13.13 3.66 -0.91
CA GLU A 6 -13.71 2.37 -0.54
C GLU A 6 -14.83 1.97 -1.48
N ARG A 7 -15.76 2.89 -1.79
CA ARG A 7 -16.82 2.62 -2.77
C ARG A 7 -16.27 2.32 -4.16
N SER A 8 -15.25 3.04 -4.60
CA SER A 8 -14.62 2.80 -5.90
C SER A 8 -13.88 1.47 -5.92
N PHE A 9 -13.16 1.16 -4.85
CA PHE A 9 -12.44 -0.09 -4.68
C PHE A 9 -13.39 -1.28 -4.70
N ALA A 10 -14.45 -1.27 -3.89
CA ALA A 10 -15.44 -2.34 -3.85
C ALA A 10 -16.14 -2.58 -5.20
N ARG A 11 -16.26 -1.53 -6.04
CA ARG A 11 -16.86 -1.63 -7.37
C ARG A 11 -15.90 -2.12 -8.44
N ILE A 12 -14.61 -1.79 -8.36
CA ILE A 12 -13.64 -1.99 -9.44
C ILE A 12 -12.73 -3.20 -9.16
N GLU A 13 -12.31 -3.37 -7.91
CA GLU A 13 -11.32 -4.40 -7.55
C GLU A 13 -11.76 -5.83 -7.92
N PRO A 14 -13.04 -6.24 -7.79
CA PRO A 14 -13.44 -7.59 -8.19
C PRO A 14 -13.21 -7.91 -9.67
N ASP A 15 -13.10 -6.89 -10.53
CA ASP A 15 -12.85 -7.07 -11.98
C ASP A 15 -11.37 -6.86 -12.36
N ILE A 16 -10.64 -6.04 -11.60
CA ILE A 16 -9.27 -5.63 -11.93
C ILE A 16 -8.21 -6.44 -11.16
N GLU A 17 -8.53 -6.90 -9.94
CA GLU A 17 -7.64 -7.71 -9.10
C GLU A 17 -6.24 -7.10 -8.91
N ALA A 18 -6.16 -5.77 -8.81
CA ALA A 18 -4.88 -5.04 -8.71
C ALA A 18 -4.20 -5.19 -7.33
N PHE A 19 -4.95 -5.43 -6.26
CA PHE A 19 -4.46 -5.44 -4.89
C PHE A 19 -4.55 -6.82 -4.26
N LEU A 20 -3.54 -7.17 -3.47
CA LEU A 20 -3.58 -8.37 -2.64
C LEU A 20 -4.69 -8.24 -1.58
N PRO A 21 -5.33 -9.34 -1.15
CA PRO A 21 -6.36 -9.29 -0.11
C PRO A 21 -5.85 -8.69 1.20
N GLU A 22 -6.69 -7.89 1.84
CA GLU A 22 -6.42 -7.26 3.14
C GLU A 22 -7.74 -6.98 3.86
N GLU A 23 -8.00 -7.68 4.95
CA GLU A 23 -9.30 -7.64 5.64
C GLU A 23 -9.62 -6.26 6.23
N THR A 24 -8.61 -5.59 6.80
CA THR A 24 -8.79 -4.34 7.57
C THR A 24 -8.36 -3.09 6.81
N ARG A 25 -8.29 -3.15 5.47
CA ARG A 25 -7.75 -2.09 4.61
C ARG A 25 -8.30 -0.71 4.94
N PHE A 26 -9.61 -0.55 4.90
CA PHE A 26 -10.21 0.78 5.04
C PHE A 26 -10.18 1.30 6.47
N ASP A 27 -10.20 0.42 7.47
CA ASP A 27 -9.99 0.80 8.87
C ASP A 27 -8.57 1.32 9.11
N ARG A 28 -7.56 0.60 8.57
CA ARG A 28 -6.16 1.05 8.59
C ARG A 28 -5.99 2.39 7.89
N LEU A 29 -6.65 2.61 6.75
CA LEU A 29 -6.56 3.87 6.00
C LEU A 29 -7.21 5.05 6.74
N ARG A 30 -8.34 4.83 7.42
CA ARG A 30 -8.97 5.85 8.27
C ARG A 30 -8.06 6.24 9.43
N ALA A 31 -7.55 5.26 10.18
CA ALA A 31 -6.62 5.52 11.29
C ALA A 31 -5.34 6.23 10.81
N ARG A 32 -4.79 5.81 9.65
CA ARG A 32 -3.62 6.47 9.07
C ARG A 32 -3.90 7.92 8.69
N LEU A 33 -5.08 8.21 8.14
CA LEU A 33 -5.48 9.56 7.79
C LEU A 33 -5.57 10.45 9.03
N GLU A 34 -6.21 9.95 10.10
CA GLU A 34 -6.31 10.65 11.39
C GLU A 34 -4.93 11.01 11.93
N THR A 35 -4.03 10.03 12.06
CA THR A 35 -2.64 10.26 12.52
C THR A 35 -1.90 11.28 11.64
N LEU A 36 -2.15 11.27 10.33
CA LEU A 36 -1.48 12.19 9.41
C LEU A 36 -1.96 13.64 9.60
N PHE A 37 -3.25 13.85 9.82
CA PHE A 37 -3.81 15.17 10.14
C PHE A 37 -3.42 15.66 11.54
N GLU A 38 -3.32 14.76 12.52
CA GLU A 38 -2.80 15.09 13.86
C GLU A 38 -1.34 15.53 13.82
N ARG A 39 -0.52 14.86 12.99
CA ARG A 39 0.91 15.18 12.85
C ARG A 39 1.16 16.47 12.05
N HIS A 40 0.30 16.78 11.08
CA HIS A 40 0.41 17.98 10.22
C HIS A 40 -0.90 18.78 10.18
N PRO A 41 -1.29 19.42 11.30
CA PRO A 41 -2.57 20.11 11.41
C PRO A 41 -2.65 21.37 10.53
N LYS A 42 -1.51 22.03 10.32
CA LYS A 42 -1.40 23.24 9.49
C LYS A 42 -1.02 22.89 8.06
N ALA A 43 -1.59 23.63 7.10
CA ALA A 43 -1.35 23.37 5.69
C ALA A 43 0.11 23.62 5.28
N GLU A 44 0.75 24.63 5.85
CA GLU A 44 2.16 24.97 5.60
C GLU A 44 3.16 23.90 6.07
N ASP A 45 2.75 23.05 7.03
CA ASP A 45 3.60 22.00 7.61
C ASP A 45 3.40 20.63 6.92
N ARG A 46 2.54 20.55 5.90
CA ARG A 46 2.23 19.29 5.21
C ARG A 46 3.38 18.87 4.30
N PRO A 47 3.83 17.60 4.37
CA PRO A 47 4.89 17.09 3.51
C PRO A 47 4.43 16.94 2.05
N PRO A 48 5.36 16.75 1.10
CA PRO A 48 5.07 16.87 -0.34
C PRO A 48 4.05 15.88 -0.91
N LEU A 49 3.83 14.73 -0.25
CA LEU A 49 2.87 13.70 -0.65
C LEU A 49 1.72 13.56 0.35
N PHE A 50 1.43 14.60 1.12
CA PHE A 50 0.37 14.56 2.13
C PHE A 50 -0.97 14.08 1.55
N CYS A 51 -1.49 12.99 2.11
CA CYS A 51 -2.71 12.32 1.67
C CYS A 51 -2.69 11.72 0.25
N THR A 52 -1.51 11.63 -0.39
CA THR A 52 -1.37 10.95 -1.69
C THR A 52 -1.48 9.44 -1.50
N LEU A 53 -2.37 8.80 -2.26
CA LEU A 53 -2.56 7.34 -2.21
C LEU A 53 -1.43 6.62 -2.96
N LEU A 54 -0.95 5.53 -2.37
CA LEU A 54 0.16 4.73 -2.88
C LEU A 54 -0.21 3.24 -2.91
N GLY A 55 -0.10 2.60 -4.07
CA GLY A 55 -0.05 1.13 -4.20
C GLY A 55 1.40 0.68 -4.36
N VAL A 56 1.79 -0.42 -3.71
CA VAL A 56 3.17 -0.90 -3.74
C VAL A 56 3.24 -2.31 -4.28
N LYS A 57 3.96 -2.49 -5.39
CA LYS A 57 4.24 -3.81 -5.99
C LYS A 57 4.74 -4.80 -4.94
N ASP A 58 4.26 -6.03 -5.00
CA ASP A 58 4.58 -7.07 -4.00
C ASP A 58 5.99 -7.66 -4.12
N ILE A 59 6.98 -6.82 -4.43
CA ILE A 59 8.41 -7.13 -4.40
C ILE A 59 9.18 -6.22 -3.42
N PHE A 60 8.52 -5.19 -2.89
CA PHE A 60 9.10 -4.29 -1.91
C PHE A 60 8.68 -4.72 -0.51
N ASN A 61 9.62 -4.89 0.41
CA ASN A 61 9.29 -5.11 1.81
C ASN A 61 8.67 -3.84 2.41
N VAL A 62 7.56 -4.03 3.12
CA VAL A 62 6.83 -2.96 3.80
C VAL A 62 6.48 -3.45 5.20
N GLU A 63 6.77 -2.64 6.20
CA GLU A 63 6.43 -2.96 7.58
C GLU A 63 4.92 -3.21 7.75
N GLY A 64 4.56 -4.30 8.43
CA GLY A 64 3.17 -4.72 8.62
C GLY A 64 2.55 -5.46 7.43
N PHE A 65 3.29 -5.73 6.35
CA PHE A 65 2.82 -6.48 5.19
C PHE A 65 3.70 -7.70 4.91
N THR A 66 3.05 -8.81 4.54
CA THR A 66 3.73 -9.97 3.99
C THR A 66 4.08 -9.74 2.52
N THR A 67 5.35 -9.90 2.16
CA THR A 67 5.80 -9.91 0.75
C THR A 67 5.77 -11.34 0.22
N ARG A 68 5.23 -11.57 -0.99
CA ARG A 68 5.20 -12.90 -1.64
C ARG A 68 5.90 -12.92 -3.00
N ALA A 69 6.29 -11.76 -3.55
CA ALA A 69 6.90 -11.65 -4.87
C ALA A 69 6.05 -12.27 -5.99
N GLY A 70 4.72 -12.33 -5.82
CA GLY A 70 3.82 -13.01 -6.76
C GLY A 70 4.05 -14.52 -6.88
N SER A 71 4.72 -15.14 -5.91
CA SER A 71 5.10 -16.56 -5.92
C SER A 71 4.33 -17.38 -4.89
N SER A 72 4.42 -18.71 -5.02
CA SER A 72 3.90 -19.67 -4.04
C SER A 72 4.95 -20.14 -3.02
N LEU A 73 6.12 -19.48 -2.97
CA LEU A 73 7.16 -19.79 -1.99
C LEU A 73 6.74 -19.40 -0.57
N PRO A 74 7.34 -20.01 0.47
CA PRO A 74 7.16 -19.57 1.84
C PRO A 74 7.52 -18.07 1.97
N PRO A 75 6.62 -17.20 2.48
CA PRO A 75 6.86 -15.76 2.52
C PRO A 75 8.11 -15.35 3.31
N GLU A 76 8.55 -16.19 4.24
CA GLU A 76 9.75 -16.02 5.06
C GLU A 76 11.01 -15.94 4.18
N THR A 77 10.95 -16.51 2.97
CA THR A 77 12.01 -16.42 1.95
C THR A 77 12.26 -14.97 1.52
N PHE A 78 11.28 -14.08 1.67
CA PHE A 78 11.35 -12.68 1.25
C PHE A 78 11.48 -11.70 2.43
N GLU A 79 11.58 -12.20 3.66
CA GLU A 79 11.80 -11.35 4.83
C GLU A 79 13.10 -10.55 4.70
N GLY A 80 13.08 -9.34 5.22
CA GLY A 80 14.22 -8.45 5.19
C GLY A 80 13.86 -7.05 5.66
N ALA A 81 14.84 -6.15 5.59
CA ALA A 81 14.62 -4.75 5.95
C ALA A 81 13.50 -4.13 5.09
N PRO A 82 12.70 -3.20 5.65
CA PRO A 82 11.75 -2.44 4.86
C PRO A 82 12.43 -1.70 3.71
N SER A 83 11.68 -1.48 2.63
CA SER A 83 12.19 -0.83 1.44
C SER A 83 12.41 0.66 1.69
N PRO A 84 13.64 1.19 1.54
CA PRO A 84 13.92 2.61 1.79
C PRO A 84 13.13 3.57 0.89
N VAL A 85 12.73 3.13 -0.31
CA VAL A 85 11.88 3.95 -1.18
C VAL A 85 10.46 4.06 -0.64
N VAL A 86 9.90 2.98 -0.09
CA VAL A 86 8.55 3.00 0.48
C VAL A 86 8.53 3.82 1.76
N GLU A 87 9.54 3.66 2.62
CA GLU A 87 9.70 4.47 3.84
C GLU A 87 9.71 5.97 3.51
N ARG A 88 10.56 6.40 2.56
CA ARG A 88 10.65 7.81 2.15
C ARG A 88 9.34 8.35 1.60
N LEU A 89 8.58 7.56 0.85
CA LEU A 89 7.26 7.97 0.35
C LEU A 89 6.26 8.16 1.51
N GLN A 90 6.26 7.25 2.49
CA GLN A 90 5.40 7.35 3.67
C GLN A 90 5.80 8.52 4.59
N GLU A 91 7.10 8.77 4.76
CA GLU A 91 7.65 9.94 5.46
C GLU A 91 7.25 11.26 4.77
N ALA A 92 7.20 11.25 3.45
CA ALA A 92 6.68 12.37 2.65
C ALA A 92 5.14 12.52 2.74
N GLY A 93 4.45 11.68 3.52
CA GLY A 93 3.01 11.78 3.79
C GLY A 93 2.12 10.93 2.91
N ALA A 94 2.70 10.07 2.06
CA ALA A 94 1.91 9.14 1.26
C ALA A 94 1.20 8.10 2.15
N ILE A 95 0.02 7.68 1.71
CA ILE A 95 -0.83 6.71 2.37
C ILE A 95 -0.81 5.42 1.54
N LEU A 96 -0.21 4.37 2.10
CA LEU A 96 -0.19 3.05 1.48
C LEU A 96 -1.58 2.41 1.51
N VAL A 97 -2.23 2.34 0.34
CA VAL A 97 -3.52 1.66 0.14
C VAL A 97 -3.38 0.15 0.32
N GLY A 98 -2.30 -0.43 -0.19
CA GLY A 98 -2.01 -1.85 -0.02
C GLY A 98 -0.91 -2.33 -0.95
N LYS A 99 -0.60 -3.62 -0.83
CA LYS A 99 0.28 -4.34 -1.75
C LYS A 99 -0.46 -4.63 -3.05
N THR A 100 0.16 -4.38 -4.19
CA THR A 100 -0.43 -4.70 -5.50
C THR A 100 0.06 -6.04 -6.00
N VAL A 101 -0.80 -6.74 -6.72
CA VAL A 101 -0.44 -7.94 -7.48
C VAL A 101 0.77 -7.65 -8.37
N THR A 102 1.63 -8.65 -8.51
CA THR A 102 2.85 -8.58 -9.31
C THR A 102 3.00 -9.86 -10.11
N ALA A 103 3.58 -9.72 -11.31
CA ALA A 103 4.25 -10.82 -11.98
C ALA A 103 5.19 -11.52 -11.00
N GLU A 104 5.24 -12.86 -11.04
CA GLU A 104 6.13 -13.65 -10.20
C GLU A 104 7.59 -13.16 -10.39
N PHE A 105 8.24 -12.82 -9.27
CA PHE A 105 9.58 -12.22 -9.21
C PHE A 105 9.78 -10.96 -10.07
N ALA A 106 8.70 -10.25 -10.37
CA ALA A 106 8.68 -9.12 -11.31
C ALA A 106 9.22 -9.47 -12.71
N PHE A 107 9.00 -10.70 -13.15
CA PHE A 107 9.49 -11.19 -14.43
C PHE A 107 8.47 -11.00 -15.57
N ILE A 108 8.07 -12.07 -16.26
CA ILE A 108 7.42 -11.97 -17.58
C ILE A 108 5.90 -12.19 -17.54
N ALA A 109 5.40 -13.15 -16.76
CA ALA A 109 3.97 -13.44 -16.73
C ALA A 109 3.24 -12.38 -15.89
N PRO A 110 2.24 -11.65 -16.44
CA PRO A 110 1.46 -10.70 -15.65
C PRO A 110 0.71 -11.43 -14.52
N GLY A 111 0.28 -10.66 -13.51
CA GLY A 111 -0.73 -11.15 -12.58
C GLY A 111 -2.05 -11.46 -13.29
N PRO A 112 -3.01 -12.09 -12.59
CA PRO A 112 -4.36 -12.30 -13.11
C PRO A 112 -4.98 -11.04 -13.72
#